data_AF-A0A956MGA1-F1
#
_entry.id   AF-A0A956MGA1-F1
#
_cell.length_a   1.000
_cell.length_b   1.000
_cell.length_c   1.000
_cell.angle_alpha   90.00
_cell.angle_beta   90.00
_cell.angle_gamma   90.00
#
_symmetry.space_group_name_H-M   'P 1'
#
loop_
_entity.id
_entity.type
_entity.pdbx_description
1 polymer ?
#
loop_
_entity_poly.entity_id
_entity_poly.type
_entity_poly.pdbx_seq_one_letter_code
_entity_poly.pdbx_strand_id
1 'polypeptide(L)'
;RIRMDDPTFYFSPTWSPDGSHIAFTDTDFRVRILDVASGRVEDVDGELYADPRRSIDPVWSPDSRYVVYTKRLENLLRAVFVYDTRTRQ
;
A
#
# COMPACT_ATOMS: atom_id res chain seq x y z
N ARG A 1 -19.61 4.47 5.02
CA ARG A 1 -18.73 3.60 5.85
C ARG A 1 -18.33 2.42 4.99
N ILE A 2 -17.04 2.25 4.72
CA ILE A 2 -16.52 1.10 3.98
C ILE A 2 -16.33 -0.05 4.96
N ARG A 3 -16.77 -1.26 4.61
CA ARG A 3 -16.62 -2.46 5.42
C ARG A 3 -15.44 -3.25 4.87
N MET A 4 -14.53 -3.65 5.76
CA MET A 4 -13.40 -4.51 5.41
C MET A 4 -13.77 -5.96 5.72
N ASP A 5 -13.47 -6.86 4.81
CA ASP A 5 -13.84 -8.28 4.94
C ASP A 5 -12.94 -9.03 5.92
N ASP A 6 -11.68 -8.61 6.05
CA ASP A 6 -10.69 -9.17 6.97
C ASP A 6 -10.26 -8.09 8.01
N PRO A 7 -10.94 -8.00 9.16
CA PRO A 7 -10.67 -6.99 10.17
C PRO A 7 -9.32 -7.26 10.85
N THR A 8 -8.38 -6.37 10.59
CA THR A 8 -7.02 -6.36 11.19
C THR A 8 -6.68 -4.94 11.61
N PHE A 9 -5.50 -4.73 12.20
CA PHE A 9 -4.96 -3.38 12.36
C PHE A 9 -4.43 -2.86 11.02
N TYR A 10 -4.86 -1.65 10.67
CA TYR A 10 -4.41 -0.93 9.49
C TYR A 10 -3.54 0.26 9.92
N PHE A 11 -2.53 0.58 9.11
CA PHE A 11 -1.52 1.58 9.42
C PHE A 11 -1.25 2.49 8.21
N SER A 12 -0.74 3.69 8.50
CA SER A 12 -0.25 4.68 7.53
C SER A 12 -1.16 4.90 6.31
N PRO A 13 -2.47 5.19 6.48
CA PRO A 13 -3.33 5.48 5.34
C PRO A 13 -2.89 6.78 4.66
N THR A 14 -2.78 6.74 3.34
CA THR A 14 -2.47 7.91 2.51
C THR A 14 -3.43 7.99 1.32
N TRP A 15 -3.95 9.18 1.08
CA TRP A 15 -4.90 9.43 0.00
C TRP A 15 -4.18 9.68 -1.32
N SER A 16 -4.75 9.16 -2.40
CA SER A 16 -4.41 9.65 -3.74
C SER A 16 -4.78 11.13 -3.84
N PRO A 17 -3.99 11.96 -4.57
CA PRO A 17 -4.30 13.37 -4.75
C PRO A 17 -5.69 13.67 -5.33
N ASP A 18 -6.22 12.78 -6.16
CA ASP A 18 -7.57 12.87 -6.74
C ASP A 18 -8.69 12.36 -5.80
N GLY A 19 -8.34 11.82 -4.63
CA GLY A 19 -9.29 11.30 -3.63
C GLY A 19 -9.98 9.98 -4.00
N SER A 20 -9.61 9.35 -5.12
CA SER A 20 -10.26 8.11 -5.59
C SER A 20 -9.77 6.84 -4.87
N HIS A 21 -8.58 6.88 -4.27
CA HIS A 21 -7.94 5.72 -3.65
C HIS A 21 -7.29 6.06 -2.30
N ILE A 22 -7.12 5.04 -1.46
CA ILE A 22 -6.32 5.09 -0.23
C ILE A 22 -5.31 3.96 -0.26
N ALA A 23 -4.02 4.27 -0.19
CA ALA A 23 -2.98 3.27 0.05
C ALA A 23 -2.74 3.15 1.56
N PHE A 24 -2.56 1.94 2.05
CA PHE A 24 -2.35 1.67 3.47
C PHE A 24 -1.61 0.36 3.67
N THR A 25 -1.25 0.07 4.92
CA THR A 25 -0.58 -1.17 5.31
C THR A 25 -1.31 -1.88 6.43
N ASP A 26 -0.96 -3.13 6.70
CA ASP A 26 -1.62 -3.94 7.72
C ASP A 26 -0.68 -4.74 8.63
N THR A 27 -1.26 -5.51 9.55
CA THR A 27 -0.51 -6.35 10.49
C THR A 27 0.46 -7.31 9.80
N ASP A 28 0.12 -7.77 8.59
CA ASP A 28 0.89 -8.74 7.80
C ASP A 28 1.93 -8.08 6.90
N PHE A 29 2.18 -6.78 7.08
CA PHE A 29 3.15 -5.98 6.32
C PHE A 29 2.85 -5.94 4.82
N ARG A 30 1.56 -5.99 4.45
CA ARG A 30 1.11 -5.81 3.07
C ARG A 30 0.91 -4.33 2.75
N VAL A 31 1.24 -3.93 1.54
CA VAL A 31 0.76 -2.68 0.91
C VAL A 31 -0.54 -3.00 0.19
N ARG A 32 -1.57 -2.21 0.47
CA ARG A 32 -2.89 -2.40 -0.11
C ARG A 32 -3.47 -1.08 -0.57
N ILE A 33 -4.32 -1.13 -1.58
CA ILE A 33 -5.03 0.03 -2.11
C ILE A 33 -6.53 -0.22 -1.99
N LEU A 34 -7.24 0.74 -1.42
CA LEU A 34 -8.70 0.79 -1.35
C LEU A 34 -9.20 1.73 -2.43
N ASP A 35 -10.07 1.24 -3.31
CA ASP A 35 -10.91 2.07 -4.17
C ASP A 35 -12.09 2.61 -3.34
N VAL A 36 -12.22 3.93 -3.30
CA VAL A 36 -13.16 4.62 -2.40
C VAL A 36 -14.61 4.46 -2.87
N ALA A 37 -14.84 4.40 -4.17
CA ALA A 37 -16.17 4.34 -4.76
C ALA A 37 -16.83 2.96 -4.57
N SER A 38 -16.06 1.90 -4.82
CA SER A 38 -16.50 0.51 -4.72
C SER A 38 -16.29 -0.08 -3.33
N GLY A 39 -15.37 0.48 -2.54
CA GLY A 39 -14.94 -0.10 -1.26
C GLY A 39 -14.04 -1.33 -1.44
N ARG A 40 -13.60 -1.65 -2.66
CA ARG A 40 -12.78 -2.83 -2.93
C ARG A 40 -11.33 -2.57 -2.55
N VAL A 41 -10.73 -3.52 -1.84
CA VAL A 41 -9.31 -3.53 -1.51
C VAL A 41 -8.57 -4.46 -2.46
N GLU A 42 -7.42 -4.02 -2.96
CA GLU A 42 -6.47 -4.84 -3.71
C GLU A 42 -5.11 -4.89 -3.01
N ASP A 43 -4.47 -6.05 -3.09
CA ASP A 43 -3.11 -6.27 -2.60
C ASP A 43 -2.11 -5.79 -3.67
N VAL A 44 -1.14 -4.97 -3.25
CA VAL A 44 -0.08 -4.42 -4.11
C VAL A 44 1.18 -5.26 -4.00
N ASP A 45 1.70 -5.40 -2.78
CA ASP A 45 2.89 -6.18 -2.46
C ASP A 45 2.92 -6.47 -0.94
N GLY A 46 3.88 -7.25 -0.47
CA GLY A 46 4.17 -7.48 0.94
C GLY A 46 5.65 -7.50 1.25
N GLU A 47 5.99 -7.10 2.47
CA GLU A 47 7.35 -7.21 2.97
C GLU A 47 7.71 -8.69 3.25
N LEU A 48 8.94 -9.09 2.93
CA LEU A 48 9.40 -10.48 3.09
C LEU A 48 9.71 -10.83 4.55
N TYR A 49 9.98 -9.82 5.37
CA TYR A 49 10.45 -9.97 6.74
C TYR A 49 9.67 -9.03 7.65
N ALA A 50 9.34 -9.45 8.88
CA ALA A 50 8.75 -8.54 9.85
C ALA A 50 9.70 -7.37 10.17
N ASP A 51 9.18 -6.13 10.23
CA ASP A 51 9.90 -4.96 10.75
C ASP A 51 9.03 -4.29 11.83
N PRO A 52 9.46 -4.25 13.10
CA PRO A 52 8.69 -3.56 14.14
C PRO A 52 8.45 -2.06 13.84
N ARG A 53 9.26 -1.45 12.96
CA ARG A 53 9.11 -0.07 12.53
C ARG A 53 8.08 0.13 11.41
N ARG A 54 7.59 -0.95 10.77
CA ARG A 54 6.59 -0.92 9.69
C ARG A 54 6.96 0.03 8.53
N SER A 55 8.20 -0.07 8.05
CA SER A 55 8.83 0.95 7.19
C SER A 55 8.50 0.88 5.70
N ILE A 56 7.39 0.26 5.29
CA ILE A 56 7.07 0.14 3.86
C ILE A 56 6.55 1.47 3.28
N ASP A 57 5.91 2.29 4.13
CA ASP A 57 5.57 3.71 3.95
C ASP A 57 5.16 4.09 2.51
N PRO A 58 3.98 3.62 2.03
CA PRO A 58 3.51 3.93 0.68
C PRO A 58 3.18 5.42 0.55
N VAL A 59 3.51 6.01 -0.60
CA VAL A 59 3.18 7.39 -0.97
C VAL A 59 2.69 7.48 -2.41
N TRP A 60 1.75 8.38 -2.67
CA TRP A 60 1.17 8.58 -4.00
C TRP A 60 1.99 9.54 -4.84
N SER A 61 2.05 9.26 -6.14
CA SER A 61 2.47 10.26 -7.12
C SER A 61 1.45 11.41 -7.23
N PRO A 62 1.87 12.63 -7.60
CA PRO A 62 0.97 13.78 -7.72
C PRO A 62 -0.18 13.60 -8.73
N ASP A 63 0.01 12.74 -9.72
CA ASP A 63 -0.98 12.42 -10.76
C ASP A 63 -1.92 11.25 -10.38
N SER A 64 -1.84 10.75 -9.15
CA SER A 64 -2.66 9.64 -8.62
C SER A 64 -2.50 8.29 -9.35
N ARG A 65 -1.50 8.14 -10.23
CA ARG A 65 -1.29 6.90 -10.99
C ARG A 65 -0.40 5.90 -10.28
N TYR A 66 0.56 6.37 -9.50
CA TYR A 66 1.59 5.51 -8.94
C TYR A 66 1.57 5.53 -7.42
N VAL A 67 1.89 4.37 -6.83
CA VAL A 67 2.25 4.25 -5.42
C VAL A 67 3.72 3.83 -5.34
N VAL A 68 4.51 4.60 -4.60
CA VAL A 68 5.91 4.29 -4.32
C VAL A 68 6.03 3.79 -2.89
N TYR A 69 6.83 2.77 -2.66
CA TYR A 69 7.05 2.19 -1.33
C TYR A 69 8.47 1.64 -1.19
N THR A 70 8.92 1.37 0.03
CA THR A 70 10.24 0.77 0.26
C THR A 70 10.12 -0.64 0.81
N LYS A 71 10.90 -1.58 0.28
CA LYS A 71 10.84 -2.98 0.69
C LYS A 71 12.23 -3.57 0.77
N ARG A 72 12.43 -4.53 1.67
CA ARG A 72 13.67 -5.31 1.73
C ARG A 72 13.68 -6.39 0.67
N LEU A 73 14.81 -6.49 -0.01
CA LEU A 73 15.13 -7.61 -0.88
C LEU A 73 15.60 -8.80 -0.04
N GLU A 74 15.75 -9.96 -0.66
CA GLU A 74 16.27 -11.18 0.00
C GLU A 74 17.67 -10.98 0.60
N ASN A 75 18.48 -10.09 0.02
CA ASN A 75 19.80 -9.72 0.56
C ASN A 75 19.74 -8.66 1.69
N LEU A 76 18.54 -8.36 2.20
CA LEU A 76 18.24 -7.41 3.27
C LEU A 76 18.51 -5.93 2.93
N LEU A 77 18.97 -5.61 1.72
CA LEU A 77 19.05 -4.23 1.25
C LEU A 77 17.64 -3.69 0.96
N ARG A 78 17.44 -2.39 1.20
CA ARG A 78 16.19 -1.71 0.84
C ARG A 78 16.23 -1.24 -0.60
N ALA A 79 15.14 -1.46 -1.31
CA ALA A 79 14.88 -0.88 -2.61
C ALA A 79 13.58 -0.07 -2.57
N VAL A 80 13.49 0.88 -3.50
CA VAL A 80 12.27 1.62 -3.78
C VAL A 80 11.55 0.91 -4.91
N PHE A 81 10.26 0.66 -4.71
CA PHE A 81 9.38 0.04 -5.68
C PHE A 81 8.31 1.04 -6.11
N VAL A 82 7.81 0.86 -7.33
CA VAL A 82 6.75 1.67 -7.92
C VAL A 82 5.66 0.71 -8.38
N TYR A 83 4.43 0.98 -8.01
CA TYR A 83 3.24 0.29 -8.47
C TYR A 83 2.40 1.23 -9.32
N ASP A 84 2.05 0.82 -10.54
CA ASP A 84 1.15 1.52 -11.44
C ASP A 84 -0.28 1.01 -11.25
N THR A 85 -1.16 1.85 -10.70
CA THR A 85 -2.56 1.47 -10.40
C THR A 85 -3.39 1.22 -11.64
N ARG A 86 -2.98 1.76 -12.80
CA ARG A 86 -3.69 1.56 -14.06
C ARG A 86 -3.39 0.20 -14.66
N THR A 87 -2.13 -0.24 -14.61
CA THR A 87 -1.71 -1.54 -15.15
C THR A 87 -1.70 -2.67 -14.12
N ARG A 88 -1.76 -2.31 -12.83
CA ARG A 88 -1.63 -3.21 -11.68
C ARG A 88 -0.31 -4.00 -11.68
N GLN A 89 0.80 -3.28 -11.88
CA GLN A 89 2.16 -3.83 -11.95
C GLN A 89 3.11 -2.99 -11.12
#